data_AF-A0A952R565-F1
#
_entry.id   AF-A0A952R565-F1
#
_cell.length_a   1.000
_cell.length_b   1.000
_cell.length_c   1.000
_cell.angle_alpha   90.00
_cell.angle_beta   90.00
_cell.angle_gamma   90.00
#
_symmetry.space_group_name_H-M   'P 1'
#
loop_
_entity.id
_entity.type
_entity.pdbx_description
1 polymer ?
#
loop_
_entity_poly.entity_id
_entity_poly.type
_entity_poly.pdbx_seq_one_letter_code
_entity_poly.pdbx_strand_id
1 'polypeptide(L)'
;MKVPALVALSLLLVSAPAFAFEAGTLGDELVQVDVTQATSLLYNADNRDARPNDVTRLANDDWGMLYNRLNIQGSAGSWQLGLRLDTAWFYTSPNPVDIATRLERSRPRPLDPAASSPADYFRQRFYESGGELSNRYINWTYPAKYYVGYSTRDVELTLGDFYAQFGRGLVLSVRKLDELSSDVTLRGARATSYLDAGDARLKLTLLGGELNPLRIDDASGRVLGVTSDVTPGFLSITEAGMPRDVATDFSPVPRATYAPDRLLGAQIEAAPPGVKLGTQAVMLIRQDALNADVVRSSDIFVGSQSLELPRLGELGAAYFEAAVQSLQGADHVDPGHALYGSVSLFADPFSILIEGKHYRRFFPLSANVDLNRAREYNLVQYNAPPTTEAFYNDTQFESFNVCVSGGRVKTDFHATRDESFFAWLGHYNSWSESASNDRCEIGDDKVNRVWDAALGAELTSQGRKSRASVTLGGRHDTAGRELTRADGSATDLAYQEGYLRYDVIRHIDGPYSLQFQGWHRRRQQTLGGPVDPWWEGQHLTGVELASQLSLAMGIEYNSNELFAAASDPAPDAELPDVTFYFNGQATYRFDSASSVSLFVGQRRGSLRCVGGVCRVFPPFEGARLDATVRF
;
A
#
# COMPACT_ATOMS: atom_id res chain seq x y z
N MET A 1 8.90 -30.80 -25.36
CA MET A 1 10.16 -30.70 -24.59
C MET A 1 9.81 -30.51 -23.13
N LYS A 2 10.13 -31.48 -22.26
CA LYS A 2 9.79 -31.51 -20.84
C LYS A 2 11.06 -31.62 -20.01
N VAL A 3 11.72 -30.50 -19.69
CA VAL A 3 12.64 -30.30 -18.53
C VAL A 3 12.85 -28.77 -18.41
N PRO A 4 12.10 -28.07 -17.52
CA PRO A 4 12.81 -27.30 -16.49
C PRO A 4 12.10 -27.25 -15.11
N ALA A 5 11.04 -28.06 -14.89
CA ALA A 5 10.26 -28.03 -13.64
C ALA A 5 11.03 -28.54 -12.41
N LEU A 6 12.12 -29.29 -12.58
CA LEU A 6 12.87 -29.88 -11.46
C LEU A 6 13.82 -28.90 -10.76
N VAL A 7 14.23 -27.80 -11.40
CA VAL A 7 15.19 -26.85 -10.80
C VAL A 7 14.51 -25.86 -9.87
N ALA A 8 13.25 -25.48 -10.13
CA ALA A 8 12.48 -24.59 -9.25
C ALA A 8 11.96 -25.30 -7.98
N LEU A 9 11.65 -26.61 -8.07
CA LEU A 9 11.12 -27.36 -6.93
C LEU A 9 12.21 -27.93 -6.00
N SER A 10 13.44 -28.11 -6.50
CA SER A 10 14.56 -28.60 -5.67
C SER A 10 15.14 -27.53 -4.74
N LEU A 11 14.86 -26.24 -4.97
CA LEU A 11 15.18 -25.16 -4.03
C LEU A 11 14.14 -25.00 -2.89
N LEU A 12 12.99 -25.69 -2.97
CA LEU A 12 11.91 -25.58 -1.98
C LEU A 12 11.97 -26.63 -0.85
N LEU A 13 12.86 -27.62 -0.92
CA LEU A 13 12.87 -28.76 0.02
C LEU A 13 14.25 -29.20 0.52
N VAL A 14 15.32 -28.45 0.23
CA VAL A 14 16.61 -28.70 0.86
C VAL A 14 16.78 -27.72 2.01
N SER A 15 16.39 -28.16 3.21
CA SER A 15 16.88 -27.62 4.47
C SER A 15 18.38 -27.90 4.57
N ALA A 16 19.19 -27.20 3.77
CA ALA A 16 20.60 -27.07 4.07
C ALA A 16 20.71 -26.29 5.40
N PRO A 17 21.66 -26.62 6.29
CA PRO A 17 21.93 -25.76 7.43
C PRO A 17 22.19 -24.35 6.91
N ALA A 18 21.58 -23.34 7.54
CA ALA A 18 21.87 -21.95 7.23
C ALA A 18 23.38 -21.71 7.47
N PHE A 19 24.13 -21.65 6.38
CA PHE A 19 25.52 -21.23 6.38
C PHE A 19 25.55 -19.84 5.79
N ALA A 20 25.77 -18.83 6.62
CA ALA A 20 26.36 -17.60 6.14
C ALA A 20 27.72 -18.00 5.54
N PHE A 21 27.79 -18.08 4.22
CA PHE A 21 29.02 -18.43 3.53
C PHE A 21 29.91 -17.19 3.58
N GLU A 22 30.91 -17.19 4.47
CA GLU A 22 32.04 -16.28 4.34
C GLU A 22 32.70 -16.61 3.00
N ALA A 23 32.44 -15.80 1.98
CA ALA A 23 32.78 -16.11 0.59
C ALA A 23 34.29 -15.98 0.28
N GLY A 24 35.12 -15.96 1.33
CA GLY A 24 36.54 -15.69 1.29
C GLY A 24 36.86 -14.22 1.54
N THR A 25 38.04 -13.81 1.09
CA THR A 25 38.51 -12.42 1.18
C THR A 25 38.69 -11.83 -0.21
N LEU A 26 38.39 -10.54 -0.36
CA LEU A 26 38.76 -9.75 -1.53
C LEU A 26 39.97 -8.89 -1.15
N GLY A 27 41.18 -9.44 -1.30
CA GLY A 27 42.37 -8.89 -0.65
C GLY A 27 42.34 -9.20 0.85
N ASP A 28 42.39 -8.17 1.69
CA ASP A 28 42.32 -8.27 3.15
C ASP A 28 40.89 -8.09 3.71
N GLU A 29 39.93 -7.74 2.86
CA GLU A 29 38.54 -7.49 3.25
C GLU A 29 37.71 -8.77 3.23
N LEU A 30 36.99 -9.06 4.31
CA LEU A 30 36.08 -10.19 4.39
C LEU A 30 34.85 -9.93 3.52
N VAL A 31 34.51 -10.88 2.66
CA VAL A 31 33.30 -10.81 1.84
C VAL A 31 32.14 -11.48 2.58
N GLN A 32 31.10 -10.69 2.85
CA GLN A 32 29.83 -11.20 3.38
C GLN A 32 28.82 -11.30 2.26
N VAL A 33 28.11 -12.42 2.18
CA VAL A 33 27.00 -12.62 1.24
C VAL A 33 25.77 -13.02 2.04
N ASP A 34 24.68 -12.27 1.85
CA ASP A 34 23.35 -12.54 2.39
C ASP A 34 22.43 -12.96 1.24
N VAL A 35 21.77 -14.09 1.41
CA VAL A 35 20.75 -14.55 0.47
C VAL A 35 19.42 -14.69 1.19
N THR A 36 18.44 -13.88 0.78
CA THR A 36 17.07 -13.96 1.32
C THR A 36 16.10 -14.32 0.21
N GLN A 37 15.36 -15.42 0.39
CA GLN A 37 14.34 -15.89 -0.53
C GLN A 37 12.95 -15.85 0.13
N ALA A 38 12.01 -15.15 -0.50
CA ALA A 38 10.60 -15.20 -0.14
C ALA A 38 9.82 -15.85 -1.29
N THR A 39 9.08 -16.93 -1.02
CA THR A 39 8.27 -17.64 -2.00
C THR A 39 6.83 -17.76 -1.52
N SER A 40 5.89 -17.40 -2.39
CA SER A 40 4.46 -17.56 -2.17
C SER A 40 3.91 -18.52 -3.23
N LEU A 41 3.31 -19.63 -2.79
CA LEU A 41 2.49 -20.50 -3.63
C LEU A 41 1.03 -20.23 -3.30
N LEU A 42 0.28 -19.75 -4.29
CA LEU A 42 -1.07 -19.25 -4.13
C LEU A 42 -2.01 -19.97 -5.10
N TYR A 43 -3.17 -20.41 -4.62
CA TYR A 43 -4.32 -20.73 -5.45
C TYR A 43 -5.50 -19.88 -4.98
N ASN A 44 -6.06 -19.10 -5.90
CA ASN A 44 -7.26 -18.31 -5.72
C ASN A 44 -8.41 -19.02 -6.46
N ALA A 45 -9.37 -19.49 -5.69
CA ALA A 45 -10.60 -20.12 -6.18
C ALA A 45 -11.64 -19.04 -6.53
N ASP A 46 -12.89 -19.45 -6.70
CA ASP A 46 -14.03 -18.53 -6.80
C ASP A 46 -14.22 -17.81 -5.45
N ASN A 47 -14.00 -16.49 -5.46
CA ASN A 47 -14.09 -15.64 -4.26
C ASN A 47 -15.54 -15.19 -3.95
N ARG A 48 -16.52 -15.67 -4.74
CA ARG A 48 -17.96 -15.47 -4.63
C ARG A 48 -18.40 -14.01 -4.73
N ASP A 49 -17.67 -13.21 -5.51
CA ASP A 49 -17.99 -11.81 -5.77
C ASP A 49 -18.54 -11.54 -7.19
N ALA A 50 -18.72 -12.59 -7.99
CA ALA A 50 -19.17 -12.54 -9.37
C ALA A 50 -20.49 -11.76 -9.56
N ARG A 51 -20.46 -10.73 -10.41
CA ARG A 51 -21.66 -9.96 -10.79
C ARG A 51 -22.04 -10.18 -12.25
N PRO A 52 -23.35 -10.13 -12.58
CA PRO A 52 -23.77 -10.08 -13.96
C PRO A 52 -23.07 -8.93 -14.68
N ASN A 53 -22.64 -9.16 -15.92
CA ASN A 53 -21.95 -8.18 -16.75
C ASN A 53 -20.56 -7.70 -16.27
N ASP A 54 -19.97 -8.29 -15.22
CA ASP A 54 -18.66 -7.87 -14.68
C ASP A 54 -17.55 -8.87 -15.02
N VAL A 55 -16.75 -8.54 -16.03
CA VAL A 55 -15.63 -9.37 -16.48
C VAL A 55 -14.50 -9.41 -15.45
N THR A 56 -14.16 -8.29 -14.81
CA THR A 56 -12.97 -8.25 -13.93
C THR A 56 -13.12 -9.15 -12.71
N ARG A 57 -14.33 -9.26 -12.17
CA ARG A 57 -14.64 -10.12 -11.01
C ARG A 57 -14.68 -11.62 -11.30
N LEU A 58 -14.79 -12.00 -12.57
CA LEU A 58 -14.61 -13.40 -12.97
C LEU A 58 -13.18 -13.66 -13.43
N ALA A 59 -12.50 -12.62 -13.91
CA ALA A 59 -11.11 -12.69 -14.32
C ALA A 59 -10.13 -12.81 -13.15
N ASN A 60 -10.54 -12.65 -11.89
CA ASN A 60 -9.73 -12.85 -10.67
C ASN A 60 -10.05 -14.17 -9.93
N ASP A 61 -10.84 -15.06 -10.53
CA ASP A 61 -11.13 -16.40 -10.01
C ASP A 61 -10.19 -17.46 -10.63
N ASP A 62 -10.17 -18.67 -10.07
CA ASP A 62 -9.60 -19.89 -10.67
C ASP A 62 -8.16 -19.78 -11.22
N TRP A 63 -7.30 -19.01 -10.53
CA TRP A 63 -5.90 -18.83 -10.90
C TRP A 63 -4.95 -19.26 -9.79
N GLY A 64 -3.71 -19.55 -10.17
CA GLY A 64 -2.69 -19.99 -9.22
C GLY A 64 -1.32 -19.57 -9.66
N MET A 65 -0.50 -19.17 -8.69
CA MET A 65 0.79 -18.53 -8.90
C MET A 65 1.83 -19.08 -7.93
N LEU A 66 3.04 -19.31 -8.43
CA LEU A 66 4.26 -19.29 -7.65
C LEU A 66 4.92 -17.93 -7.87
N TYR A 67 5.01 -17.14 -6.79
CA TYR A 67 5.72 -15.87 -6.79
C TYR A 67 6.96 -16.01 -5.91
N ASN A 68 8.12 -15.69 -6.45
CA ASN A 68 9.40 -15.79 -5.75
C ASN A 68 10.15 -14.48 -5.85
N ARG A 69 10.72 -14.05 -4.72
CA ARG A 69 11.60 -12.90 -4.59
C ARG A 69 12.91 -13.38 -3.98
N LEU A 70 13.95 -13.42 -4.80
CA LEU A 70 15.31 -13.77 -4.40
C LEU A 70 16.15 -12.49 -4.30
N ASN A 71 16.63 -12.18 -3.10
CA ASN A 71 17.57 -11.09 -2.85
C ASN A 71 18.94 -11.69 -2.56
N ILE A 72 19.95 -11.16 -3.23
CA ILE A 72 21.36 -11.49 -3.02
C ILE A 72 22.07 -10.17 -2.75
N GLN A 73 22.71 -10.06 -1.59
CA GLN A 73 23.52 -8.91 -1.22
C GLN A 73 24.93 -9.36 -0.88
N GLY A 74 25.92 -8.75 -1.50
CA GLY A 74 27.33 -8.91 -1.16
C GLY A 74 27.91 -7.62 -0.59
N SER A 75 28.76 -7.71 0.43
CA SER A 75 29.51 -6.56 0.95
C SER A 75 30.97 -6.92 1.22
N ALA A 76 31.87 -5.99 0.90
CA ALA A 76 33.30 -6.10 1.15
C ALA A 76 33.89 -4.70 1.41
N GLY A 77 34.43 -4.47 2.61
CA GLY A 77 34.89 -3.15 3.05
C GLY A 77 33.79 -2.09 2.90
N SER A 78 34.10 -1.01 2.17
CA SER A 78 33.15 0.08 1.88
C SER A 78 32.16 -0.21 0.76
N TRP A 79 32.25 -1.35 0.07
CA TRP A 79 31.43 -1.65 -1.09
C TRP A 79 30.28 -2.60 -0.76
N GLN A 80 29.14 -2.36 -1.41
CA GLN A 80 27.97 -3.23 -1.38
C GLN A 80 27.43 -3.43 -2.80
N LEU A 81 26.99 -4.65 -3.10
CA LEU A 81 26.32 -5.02 -4.34
C LEU A 81 25.02 -5.72 -3.96
N GLY A 82 23.91 -5.35 -4.59
CA GLY A 82 22.62 -6.02 -4.39
C GLY A 82 21.97 -6.38 -5.72
N LEU A 83 21.31 -7.53 -5.76
CA LEU A 83 20.45 -7.99 -6.83
C LEU A 83 19.17 -8.57 -6.23
N ARG A 84 18.03 -8.19 -6.79
CA ARG A 84 16.74 -8.82 -6.56
C ARG A 84 16.17 -9.36 -7.85
N LEU A 85 15.89 -10.66 -7.87
CA LEU A 85 15.17 -11.33 -8.94
C LEU A 85 13.74 -11.62 -8.47
N ASP A 86 12.77 -11.13 -9.23
CA ASP A 86 11.36 -11.49 -9.03
C ASP A 86 10.96 -12.49 -10.11
N THR A 87 10.30 -13.57 -9.70
CA THR A 87 9.74 -14.58 -10.58
C THR A 87 8.27 -14.76 -10.28
N ALA A 88 7.43 -14.66 -11.30
CA ALA A 88 6.02 -14.97 -11.25
C ALA A 88 5.72 -16.05 -12.27
N TRP A 89 5.22 -17.19 -11.80
CA TRP A 89 4.80 -18.30 -12.63
C TRP A 89 3.37 -18.68 -12.31
N PHE A 90 2.48 -18.49 -13.27
CA PHE A 90 1.08 -18.86 -13.20
C PHE A 90 0.91 -20.28 -13.75
N TYR A 91 0.49 -21.18 -12.88
CA TYR A 91 0.28 -22.60 -13.23
C TYR A 91 -1.16 -22.92 -13.59
N THR A 92 -2.07 -22.00 -13.28
CA THR A 92 -3.46 -21.98 -13.74
C THR A 92 -3.92 -20.54 -13.87
N SER A 93 -4.76 -20.26 -14.86
CA SER A 93 -5.36 -18.96 -15.09
C SER A 93 -6.72 -19.14 -15.79
N PRO A 94 -7.66 -18.22 -15.59
CA PRO A 94 -8.88 -18.15 -16.36
C PRO A 94 -8.60 -18.09 -17.86
N ASN A 95 -9.58 -18.57 -18.63
CA ASN A 95 -9.62 -18.31 -20.06
C ASN A 95 -10.87 -17.48 -20.43
N PRO A 96 -10.81 -16.71 -21.53
CA PRO A 96 -11.92 -15.84 -21.95
C PRO A 96 -13.22 -16.58 -22.25
N VAL A 97 -13.15 -17.85 -22.68
CA VAL A 97 -14.33 -18.66 -23.04
C VAL A 97 -15.14 -19.01 -21.80
N ASP A 98 -14.47 -19.42 -20.73
CA ASP A 98 -15.11 -19.80 -19.47
C ASP A 98 -15.77 -18.59 -18.81
N ILE A 99 -15.07 -17.44 -18.77
CA ILE A 99 -15.63 -16.18 -18.24
C ILE A 99 -16.88 -15.77 -19.05
N ALA A 100 -16.79 -15.74 -20.37
CA ALA A 100 -17.91 -15.37 -21.23
C ALA A 100 -19.09 -16.35 -21.09
N THR A 101 -18.82 -17.64 -20.91
CA THR A 101 -19.85 -18.67 -20.67
C THR A 101 -20.53 -18.47 -19.32
N ARG A 102 -19.78 -18.20 -18.25
CA ARG A 102 -20.34 -17.89 -16.91
C ARG A 102 -21.23 -16.65 -16.98
N LEU A 103 -20.76 -15.58 -17.63
CA LEU A 103 -21.52 -14.34 -17.79
C LEU A 103 -22.78 -14.50 -18.64
N GLU A 104 -22.77 -15.39 -19.64
CA GLU A 104 -23.95 -15.67 -20.46
C GLU A 104 -25.02 -16.43 -19.67
N ARG A 105 -24.59 -17.38 -18.83
CA ARG A 105 -25.47 -18.15 -17.93
C ARG A 105 -26.07 -17.30 -16.81
N SER A 106 -25.29 -16.39 -16.23
CA SER A 106 -25.73 -15.50 -15.15
C SER A 106 -26.43 -14.22 -15.63
N ARG A 107 -26.77 -14.13 -16.93
CA ARG A 107 -27.53 -12.98 -17.45
C ARG A 107 -28.88 -12.85 -16.71
N PRO A 108 -29.25 -11.63 -16.25
CA PRO A 108 -30.55 -11.39 -15.63
C PRO A 108 -31.68 -11.73 -16.61
N ARG A 109 -32.74 -12.37 -16.11
CA ARG A 109 -33.94 -12.70 -16.89
C ARG A 109 -35.18 -12.12 -16.20
N PRO A 110 -36.21 -11.68 -16.96
CA PRO A 110 -36.30 -11.67 -18.43
C PRO A 110 -35.35 -10.64 -19.06
N LEU A 111 -34.88 -10.93 -20.28
CA LEU A 111 -34.00 -10.01 -21.00
C LEU A 111 -34.79 -8.79 -21.50
N ASP A 112 -34.18 -7.61 -21.45
CA ASP A 112 -34.67 -6.41 -22.12
C ASP A 112 -34.88 -6.71 -23.62
N PRO A 113 -36.00 -6.30 -24.25
CA PRO A 113 -36.20 -6.40 -25.70
C PRO A 113 -35.06 -5.82 -26.56
N ALA A 114 -34.28 -4.86 -26.04
CA ALA A 114 -33.09 -4.29 -26.68
C ALA A 114 -31.79 -5.06 -26.38
N ALA A 115 -31.83 -6.11 -25.55
CA ALA A 115 -30.65 -6.88 -25.18
C ALA A 115 -30.07 -7.63 -26.39
N SER A 116 -28.74 -7.69 -26.45
CA SER A 116 -28.04 -8.47 -27.46
C SER A 116 -28.39 -9.96 -27.38
N SER A 117 -28.41 -10.62 -28.55
CA SER A 117 -28.64 -12.07 -28.64
C SER A 117 -27.64 -12.81 -27.75
N PRO A 118 -27.95 -14.02 -27.23
CA PRO A 118 -27.01 -14.80 -26.43
C PRO A 118 -25.63 -14.97 -27.09
N ALA A 119 -25.60 -15.19 -28.40
CA ALA A 119 -24.37 -15.32 -29.18
C ALA A 119 -23.58 -13.99 -29.27
N ASP A 120 -24.27 -12.86 -29.52
CA ASP A 120 -23.61 -11.56 -29.59
C ASP A 120 -23.09 -11.12 -28.23
N TYR A 121 -23.86 -11.37 -27.15
CA TYR A 121 -23.45 -11.13 -25.78
C TYR A 121 -22.22 -11.96 -25.41
N PHE A 122 -22.25 -13.26 -25.70
CA PHE A 122 -21.10 -14.14 -25.48
C PHE A 122 -19.88 -13.61 -26.22
N ARG A 123 -20.02 -13.27 -27.52
CA ARG A 123 -18.92 -12.73 -28.32
C ARG A 123 -18.36 -11.44 -27.72
N GLN A 124 -19.22 -10.52 -27.28
CA GLN A 124 -18.81 -9.29 -26.61
C GLN A 124 -18.01 -9.59 -25.34
N ARG A 125 -18.54 -10.41 -24.44
CA ARG A 125 -17.87 -10.78 -23.17
C ARG A 125 -16.59 -11.57 -23.40
N PHE A 126 -16.52 -12.38 -24.45
CA PHE A 126 -15.31 -13.09 -24.86
C PHE A 126 -14.17 -12.13 -25.21
N TYR A 127 -14.43 -11.11 -26.04
CA TYR A 127 -13.41 -10.12 -26.38
C TYR A 127 -13.02 -9.23 -25.19
N GLU A 128 -13.99 -8.82 -24.36
CA GLU A 128 -13.72 -8.07 -23.12
C GLU A 128 -12.88 -8.89 -22.13
N SER A 129 -13.17 -10.18 -21.97
CA SER A 129 -12.41 -11.09 -21.11
C SER A 129 -10.99 -11.31 -21.60
N GLY A 130 -10.82 -11.47 -22.92
CA GLY A 130 -9.48 -11.56 -23.51
C GLY A 130 -8.68 -10.26 -23.39
N GLY A 131 -9.34 -9.11 -23.47
CA GLY A 131 -8.74 -7.81 -23.18
C GLY A 131 -8.28 -7.69 -21.72
N GLU A 132 -9.12 -8.09 -20.76
CA GLU A 132 -8.77 -8.04 -19.33
C GLU A 132 -7.64 -9.02 -18.96
N LEU A 133 -7.62 -10.21 -19.57
CA LEU A 133 -6.55 -11.20 -19.37
C LEU A 133 -5.25 -10.86 -20.10
N SER A 134 -5.25 -9.86 -21.00
CA SER A 134 -4.07 -9.50 -21.81
C SER A 134 -2.89 -8.94 -21.01
N ASN A 135 -3.12 -8.43 -19.79
CA ASN A 135 -2.08 -7.95 -18.87
C ASN A 135 -2.14 -8.62 -17.49
N ARG A 136 -2.71 -9.83 -17.42
CA ARG A 136 -2.77 -10.67 -16.21
C ARG A 136 -2.16 -12.04 -16.49
N TYR A 137 -1.69 -12.69 -15.42
CA TYR A 137 -1.25 -14.09 -15.46
C TYR A 137 -0.11 -14.39 -16.45
N ILE A 138 0.76 -13.40 -16.70
CA ILE A 138 1.90 -13.55 -17.59
C ILE A 138 3.12 -14.02 -16.78
N ASN A 139 3.78 -15.08 -17.25
CA ASN A 139 4.97 -15.60 -16.60
C ASN A 139 6.18 -14.68 -16.84
N TRP A 140 6.90 -14.34 -15.77
CA TRP A 140 8.09 -13.50 -15.85
C TRP A 140 9.14 -13.93 -14.84
N THR A 141 10.41 -13.77 -15.21
CA THR A 141 11.54 -13.71 -14.30
C THR A 141 12.37 -12.50 -14.71
N TYR A 142 12.55 -11.54 -13.81
CA TYR A 142 13.23 -10.29 -14.15
C TYR A 142 14.07 -9.72 -13.01
N PRO A 143 15.13 -8.94 -13.32
CA PRO A 143 15.89 -8.20 -12.32
C PRO A 143 15.08 -7.00 -11.82
N ALA A 144 14.29 -7.24 -10.78
CA ALA A 144 13.42 -6.22 -10.20
C ALA A 144 14.22 -5.06 -9.62
N LYS A 145 15.33 -5.35 -8.94
CA LYS A 145 16.22 -4.33 -8.35
C LYS A 145 17.67 -4.73 -8.46
N TYR A 146 18.55 -3.76 -8.68
CA TYR A 146 19.99 -3.97 -8.58
C TYR A 146 20.68 -2.69 -8.17
N TYR A 147 21.77 -2.78 -7.41
CA TYR A 147 22.56 -1.61 -7.05
C TYR A 147 24.00 -1.94 -6.73
N VAL A 148 24.87 -0.95 -6.92
CA VAL A 148 26.21 -0.86 -6.35
C VAL A 148 26.21 0.32 -5.39
N GLY A 149 26.71 0.12 -4.18
CA GLY A 149 26.88 1.18 -3.19
C GLY A 149 28.30 1.25 -2.68
N TYR A 150 28.69 2.46 -2.28
CA TYR A 150 29.95 2.75 -1.62
C TYR A 150 29.67 3.61 -0.40
N SER A 151 30.14 3.20 0.77
CA SER A 151 29.88 3.91 2.03
C SER A 151 31.15 4.08 2.85
N THR A 152 31.41 5.31 3.26
CA THR A 152 32.43 5.68 4.25
C THR A 152 31.79 6.49 5.37
N ARG A 153 32.59 7.09 6.25
CA ARG A 153 32.09 8.00 7.30
C ARG A 153 31.54 9.30 6.73
N ASP A 154 32.07 9.74 5.59
CA ASP A 154 31.84 11.09 5.05
C ASP A 154 31.00 11.07 3.78
N VAL A 155 30.96 9.94 3.06
CA VAL A 155 30.29 9.83 1.76
C VAL A 155 29.55 8.50 1.63
N GLU A 156 28.32 8.57 1.12
CA GLU A 156 27.52 7.42 0.69
C GLU A 156 27.12 7.62 -0.78
N LEU A 157 27.53 6.70 -1.66
CA LEU A 157 27.16 6.69 -3.06
C LEU A 157 26.32 5.44 -3.35
N THR A 158 25.32 5.56 -4.23
CA THR A 158 24.55 4.42 -4.73
C THR A 158 24.26 4.62 -6.21
N LEU A 159 24.52 3.60 -7.01
CA LEU A 159 24.17 3.51 -8.43
C LEU A 159 23.27 2.30 -8.64
N GLY A 160 22.08 2.50 -9.22
CA GLY A 160 21.03 1.49 -9.36
C GLY A 160 19.78 1.87 -8.56
N ASP A 161 19.06 0.87 -8.05
CA ASP A 161 17.83 1.03 -7.28
C ASP A 161 18.10 1.42 -5.82
N PHE A 162 17.48 2.51 -5.37
CA PHE A 162 17.50 2.91 -3.96
C PHE A 162 16.18 3.54 -3.53
N TYR A 163 15.95 3.53 -2.21
CA TYR A 163 14.88 4.28 -1.57
C TYR A 163 15.37 5.67 -1.16
N ALA A 164 14.46 6.63 -1.11
CA ALA A 164 14.75 8.01 -0.74
C ALA A 164 13.52 8.67 -0.11
N GLN A 165 13.77 9.50 0.90
CA GLN A 165 12.76 10.31 1.54
C GLN A 165 13.34 11.68 1.86
N PHE A 166 12.62 12.75 1.50
CA PHE A 166 12.95 14.12 1.84
C PHE A 166 11.84 14.73 2.69
N GLY A 167 12.25 15.45 3.74
CA GLY A 167 11.35 15.94 4.78
C GLY A 167 10.58 14.80 5.48
N ARG A 168 9.37 15.09 5.96
CA ARG A 168 8.45 14.06 6.49
C ARG A 168 7.65 13.33 5.40
N GLY A 169 8.12 13.38 4.15
CA GLY A 169 7.43 12.78 3.00
C GLY A 169 6.62 13.76 2.17
N LEU A 170 6.64 15.07 2.48
CA LEU A 170 5.99 16.11 1.68
C LEU A 170 6.62 16.23 0.28
N VAL A 171 7.96 16.22 0.20
CA VAL A 171 8.70 16.42 -1.06
C VAL A 171 8.93 15.10 -1.80
N LEU A 172 9.37 14.05 -1.08
CA LEU A 172 9.69 12.74 -1.65
C LEU A 172 9.51 11.65 -0.60
N SER A 173 8.89 10.54 -0.98
CA SER A 173 8.79 9.31 -0.21
C SER A 173 8.67 8.11 -1.14
N VAL A 174 9.81 7.62 -1.65
CA VAL A 174 9.87 6.36 -2.39
C VAL A 174 10.34 5.26 -1.44
N ARG A 175 9.43 4.35 -1.09
CA ARG A 175 9.61 3.34 -0.05
C ARG A 175 8.83 2.08 -0.35
N LYS A 176 9.11 1.03 0.42
CA LYS A 176 8.34 -0.20 0.46
C LYS A 176 7.18 -0.07 1.45
N LEU A 177 6.00 -0.50 1.03
CA LEU A 177 4.74 -0.58 1.79
C LEU A 177 4.18 -1.99 1.60
N ASP A 178 4.65 -2.92 2.42
CA ASP A 178 4.31 -4.35 2.28
C ASP A 178 2.80 -4.60 2.47
N GLU A 179 2.15 -3.84 3.34
CA GLU A 179 0.71 -3.97 3.62
C GLU A 179 -0.17 -3.63 2.42
N LEU A 180 0.35 -2.86 1.46
CA LEU A 180 -0.34 -2.43 0.24
C LEU A 180 0.19 -3.14 -1.01
N SER A 181 1.10 -4.12 -0.85
CA SER A 181 1.87 -4.75 -1.94
C SER A 181 2.52 -3.71 -2.87
N SER A 182 3.02 -2.61 -2.30
CA SER A 182 3.64 -1.51 -3.04
C SER A 182 5.11 -1.40 -2.72
N ASP A 183 5.93 -1.28 -3.75
CA ASP A 183 7.36 -1.15 -3.59
C ASP A 183 7.94 -0.33 -4.72
N VAL A 184 8.39 0.89 -4.42
CA VAL A 184 8.89 1.86 -5.41
C VAL A 184 10.30 2.28 -5.06
N THR A 185 11.21 2.16 -6.03
CA THR A 185 12.58 2.68 -5.95
C THR A 185 12.83 3.77 -6.99
N LEU A 186 13.90 4.54 -6.78
CA LEU A 186 14.51 5.34 -7.83
C LEU A 186 15.69 4.58 -8.40
N ARG A 187 15.67 4.29 -9.71
CA ARG A 187 16.77 3.66 -10.43
C ARG A 187 17.64 4.73 -11.07
N GLY A 188 18.81 4.96 -10.50
CA GLY A 188 19.71 6.01 -10.97
C GLY A 188 20.91 6.19 -10.03
N ALA A 189 21.24 7.42 -9.66
CA ALA A 189 22.34 7.72 -8.76
C ALA A 189 21.87 8.49 -7.52
N ARG A 190 22.48 8.20 -6.38
CA ARG A 190 22.37 8.96 -5.13
C ARG A 190 23.76 9.20 -4.56
N ALA A 191 24.01 10.42 -4.12
CA ALA A 191 25.21 10.79 -3.38
C ALA A 191 24.80 11.56 -2.13
N THR A 192 25.24 11.10 -0.97
CA THR A 192 25.14 11.81 0.31
C THR A 192 26.53 12.11 0.82
N SER A 193 26.79 13.34 1.22
CA SER A 193 28.02 13.72 1.92
C SER A 193 27.73 14.37 3.26
N TYR A 194 28.64 14.16 4.21
CA TYR A 194 28.62 14.77 5.53
C TYR A 194 29.83 15.69 5.65
N LEU A 195 29.59 16.94 6.04
CA LEU A 195 30.63 17.95 6.18
C LEU A 195 30.55 18.57 7.57
N ASP A 196 31.67 18.62 8.27
CA ASP A 196 31.78 19.36 9.51
C ASP A 196 31.94 20.86 9.21
N ALA A 197 31.07 21.68 9.78
CA ALA A 197 31.02 23.13 9.58
C ALA A 197 30.97 23.84 10.94
N GLY A 198 32.11 23.89 11.63
CA GLY A 198 32.21 24.43 12.98
C GLY A 198 31.42 23.58 13.97
N ASP A 199 30.45 24.19 14.66
CA ASP A 199 29.58 23.50 15.62
C ASP A 199 28.41 22.76 14.97
N ALA A 200 28.27 22.82 13.64
CA ALA A 200 27.19 22.17 12.90
C ALA A 200 27.73 21.04 12.01
N ARG A 201 26.93 19.98 11.88
CA ARG A 201 27.13 18.95 10.85
C ARG A 201 26.17 19.22 9.69
N LEU A 202 26.71 19.35 8.49
CA LEU A 202 25.95 19.48 7.24
C LEU A 202 25.82 18.11 6.59
N LYS A 203 24.64 17.81 6.06
CA LYS A 203 24.37 16.66 5.20
C LYS A 203 23.83 17.16 3.88
N LEU A 204 24.51 16.85 2.79
CA LEU A 204 24.08 17.15 1.44
C LEU A 204 23.70 15.84 0.74
N THR A 205 22.50 15.75 0.19
CA THR A 205 22.07 14.62 -0.63
C THR A 205 21.66 15.12 -2.02
N LEU A 206 22.20 14.49 -3.06
CA LEU A 206 21.81 14.66 -4.45
C LEU A 206 21.34 13.31 -4.99
N LEU A 207 20.25 13.31 -5.76
CA LEU A 207 19.73 12.11 -6.40
C LEU A 207 19.12 12.39 -7.76
N GLY A 208 19.12 11.39 -8.62
CA GLY A 208 18.42 11.45 -9.90
C GLY A 208 18.29 10.09 -10.57
N GLY A 209 17.20 9.86 -11.30
CA GLY A 209 16.93 8.59 -11.97
C GLY A 209 15.50 8.44 -12.48
N GLU A 210 15.12 7.20 -12.78
CA GLU A 210 13.76 6.82 -13.19
C GLU A 210 13.04 6.05 -12.08
N LEU A 211 11.76 6.33 -11.90
CA LEU A 211 10.94 5.65 -10.90
C LEU A 211 10.67 4.21 -11.34
N ASN A 212 10.89 3.28 -10.42
CA ASN A 212 10.80 1.85 -10.66
C ASN A 212 9.87 1.20 -9.61
N PRO A 213 8.54 1.16 -9.86
CA PRO A 213 7.59 0.43 -9.03
C PRO A 213 7.68 -1.08 -9.28
N LEU A 214 7.18 -1.86 -8.32
CA LEU A 214 6.93 -3.29 -8.48
C LEU A 214 6.03 -3.53 -9.69
N ARG A 215 6.44 -4.44 -10.58
CA ARG A 215 5.76 -4.67 -11.86
C ARG A 215 4.69 -5.76 -11.83
N ILE A 216 4.42 -6.34 -10.66
CA ILE A 216 3.39 -7.37 -10.49
C ILE A 216 2.58 -7.12 -9.23
N ASP A 217 1.27 -7.31 -9.34
CA ASP A 217 0.34 -7.27 -8.24
C ASP A 217 -0.08 -8.69 -7.85
N ASP A 218 0.33 -9.13 -6.66
CA ASP A 218 0.10 -10.50 -6.20
C ASP A 218 -1.37 -10.77 -5.80
N ALA A 219 -2.18 -9.73 -5.62
CA ALA A 219 -3.60 -9.88 -5.30
C ALA A 219 -4.50 -10.07 -6.53
N SER A 220 -4.12 -9.50 -7.68
CA SER A 220 -4.90 -9.56 -8.93
C SER A 220 -4.23 -10.33 -10.06
N GLY A 221 -2.96 -10.69 -9.92
CA GLY A 221 -2.15 -11.29 -10.98
C GLY A 221 -1.83 -10.32 -12.13
N ARG A 222 -2.09 -9.02 -11.95
CA ARG A 222 -1.87 -7.99 -12.99
C ARG A 222 -0.40 -7.57 -13.05
N VAL A 223 0.05 -7.23 -14.26
CA VAL A 223 1.40 -6.78 -14.55
C VAL A 223 1.39 -5.33 -15.03
N LEU A 224 2.36 -4.53 -14.58
CA LEU A 224 2.69 -3.23 -15.18
C LEU A 224 3.78 -3.40 -16.24
N GLY A 225 3.41 -3.16 -17.48
CA GLY A 225 4.27 -3.18 -18.65
C GLY A 225 4.63 -1.79 -19.17
N VAL A 226 5.77 -1.73 -19.84
CA VAL A 226 6.21 -0.61 -20.68
C VAL A 226 6.25 -1.06 -22.14
N THR A 227 6.12 -0.13 -23.08
CA THR A 227 6.40 -0.37 -24.51
C THR A 227 7.73 0.28 -24.92
N SER A 228 8.28 -0.14 -26.06
CA SER A 228 9.51 0.45 -26.62
C SER A 228 9.41 1.95 -26.87
N ASP A 229 8.20 2.44 -27.08
CA ASP A 229 7.94 3.83 -27.44
C ASP A 229 8.09 4.76 -26.23
N VAL A 230 7.92 4.21 -25.02
CA VAL A 230 7.96 4.94 -23.75
C VAL A 230 9.38 4.97 -23.16
N THR A 231 10.18 3.93 -23.38
CA THR A 231 11.58 3.87 -22.89
C THR A 231 12.57 3.62 -24.03
N PRO A 232 12.92 4.65 -24.83
CA PRO A 232 13.84 4.50 -25.95
C PRO A 232 15.33 4.57 -25.54
N GLY A 233 16.21 4.00 -26.38
CA GLY A 233 17.65 4.22 -26.30
C GLY A 233 18.34 3.61 -25.08
N PHE A 234 19.28 4.34 -24.46
CA PHE A 234 20.06 3.83 -23.33
C PHE A 234 19.19 3.45 -22.11
N LEU A 235 18.05 4.11 -21.93
CA LEU A 235 17.11 3.82 -20.84
C LEU A 235 16.41 2.47 -21.04
N SER A 236 16.31 1.97 -22.27
CA SER A 236 15.80 0.61 -22.49
C SER A 236 16.75 -0.47 -21.94
N ILE A 237 18.03 -0.12 -21.72
CA ILE A 237 19.03 -1.01 -21.13
C ILE A 237 18.84 -1.08 -19.62
N THR A 238 18.52 0.05 -18.97
CA THR A 238 18.26 0.06 -17.53
C THR A 238 16.99 -0.71 -17.20
N GLU A 239 16.00 -0.75 -18.10
CA GLU A 239 14.80 -1.59 -17.99
C GLU A 239 14.92 -2.98 -18.67
N ALA A 240 16.12 -3.39 -19.07
CA ALA A 240 16.30 -4.67 -19.74
C ALA A 240 15.81 -5.85 -18.88
N GLY A 241 14.99 -6.71 -19.49
CA GLY A 241 14.40 -7.86 -18.83
C GLY A 241 13.17 -7.55 -17.96
N MET A 242 12.79 -6.28 -17.74
CA MET A 242 11.53 -5.97 -17.07
C MET A 242 10.30 -6.43 -17.87
N PRO A 243 9.16 -6.70 -17.21
CA PRO A 243 7.92 -7.02 -17.89
C PRO A 243 7.54 -5.96 -18.94
N ARG A 244 7.19 -6.43 -20.14
CA ARG A 244 6.71 -5.60 -21.25
C ARG A 244 5.31 -6.03 -21.64
N ASP A 245 4.51 -5.09 -22.14
CA ASP A 245 3.21 -5.43 -22.67
C ASP A 245 3.37 -6.31 -23.92
N VAL A 246 2.69 -7.46 -23.93
CA VAL A 246 2.82 -8.50 -24.97
C VAL A 246 1.63 -8.45 -25.91
N ALA A 247 1.87 -8.64 -27.22
CA ALA A 247 0.80 -8.77 -28.20
C ALA A 247 0.03 -10.07 -28.01
N THR A 248 -1.29 -9.97 -27.98
CA THR A 248 -2.20 -11.12 -27.88
C THR A 248 -3.26 -11.04 -28.97
N ASP A 249 -4.01 -12.13 -29.17
CA ASP A 249 -5.15 -12.15 -30.11
C ASP A 249 -6.23 -11.13 -29.75
N PHE A 250 -6.25 -10.66 -28.49
CA PHE A 250 -7.21 -9.69 -27.96
C PHE A 250 -6.63 -8.28 -27.82
N SER A 251 -5.30 -8.15 -27.84
CA SER A 251 -4.56 -6.89 -27.80
C SER A 251 -3.38 -6.96 -28.78
N PRO A 252 -3.65 -6.91 -30.10
CA PRO A 252 -2.62 -7.09 -31.12
C PRO A 252 -1.60 -5.94 -31.18
N VAL A 253 -2.01 -4.75 -30.69
CA VAL A 253 -1.14 -3.59 -30.50
C VAL A 253 -1.09 -3.28 -29.00
N PRO A 254 -0.09 -3.84 -28.27
CA PRO A 254 0.02 -3.61 -26.83
C PRO A 254 0.20 -2.13 -26.53
N ARG A 255 -0.58 -1.62 -25.58
CA ARG A 255 -0.41 -0.27 -25.04
C ARG A 255 0.33 -0.36 -23.72
N ALA A 256 1.21 0.61 -23.48
CA ALA A 256 1.90 0.75 -22.20
C ALA A 256 0.89 0.89 -21.07
N THR A 257 1.09 0.14 -19.99
CA THR A 257 0.32 0.28 -18.75
C THR A 257 1.05 1.11 -17.70
N TYR A 258 2.34 1.37 -17.91
CA TYR A 258 3.18 2.26 -17.12
C TYR A 258 4.12 3.07 -18.00
N ALA A 259 4.37 4.31 -17.60
CA ALA A 259 5.42 5.15 -18.17
C ALA A 259 6.37 5.64 -17.05
N PRO A 260 7.68 5.32 -17.10
CA PRO A 260 8.61 5.72 -16.06
C PRO A 260 8.77 7.24 -15.98
N ASP A 261 8.44 7.79 -14.81
CA ASP A 261 8.72 9.18 -14.51
C ASP A 261 10.20 9.37 -14.15
N ARG A 262 10.75 10.54 -14.48
CA ARG A 262 12.14 10.91 -14.16
C ARG A 262 12.16 11.89 -13.01
N LEU A 263 13.17 11.79 -12.16
CA LEU A 263 13.26 12.61 -10.97
C LEU A 263 14.67 13.12 -10.76
N LEU A 264 14.78 14.39 -10.38
CA LEU A 264 16.00 15.01 -9.85
C LEU A 264 15.68 15.60 -8.48
N GLY A 265 16.56 15.41 -7.50
CA GLY A 265 16.33 15.87 -6.15
C GLY A 265 17.60 16.28 -5.43
N ALA A 266 17.45 17.26 -4.54
CA ALA A 266 18.51 17.73 -3.67
C ALA A 266 17.97 18.00 -2.26
N GLN A 267 18.78 17.72 -1.25
CA GLN A 267 18.51 18.05 0.15
C GLN A 267 19.78 18.56 0.82
N ILE A 268 19.63 19.60 1.64
CA ILE A 268 20.66 20.11 2.55
C ILE A 268 20.05 20.11 3.95
N GLU A 269 20.67 19.38 4.89
CA GLU A 269 20.32 19.42 6.30
C GLU A 269 21.49 20.00 7.11
N ALA A 270 21.22 21.00 7.94
CA ALA A 270 22.18 21.57 8.88
C ALA A 270 21.72 21.30 10.31
N ALA A 271 22.59 20.71 11.14
CA ALA A 271 22.28 20.36 12.52
C ALA A 271 23.24 21.04 13.52
N PRO A 272 23.11 22.36 13.75
CA PRO A 272 23.75 23.01 14.90
C PRO A 272 23.15 22.53 16.25
N PRO A 273 23.75 22.88 17.40
CA PRO A 273 23.24 22.46 18.70
C PRO A 273 21.80 22.94 18.95
N GLY A 274 20.89 22.00 19.22
CA GLY A 274 19.50 22.29 19.63
C GLY A 274 18.51 22.56 18.50
N VAL A 275 18.96 22.65 17.24
CA VAL A 275 18.07 22.86 16.09
C VAL A 275 18.60 22.16 14.85
N LYS A 276 17.72 21.61 14.03
CA LYS A 276 18.04 21.08 12.71
C LYS A 276 17.18 21.79 11.66
N LEU A 277 17.83 22.29 10.62
CA LEU A 277 17.20 22.95 9.49
C LEU A 277 17.37 22.07 8.25
N GLY A 278 16.33 21.98 7.42
CA GLY A 278 16.37 21.23 6.16
C GLY A 278 15.81 22.05 5.03
N THR A 279 16.52 22.09 3.90
CA THR A 279 16.01 22.58 2.62
C THR A 279 16.04 21.42 1.64
N GLN A 280 14.91 21.11 1.01
CA GLN A 280 14.81 20.02 0.05
C GLN A 280 13.99 20.46 -1.16
N ALA A 281 14.33 19.91 -2.33
CA ALA A 281 13.57 20.10 -3.55
C ALA A 281 13.66 18.88 -4.46
N VAL A 282 12.59 18.66 -5.22
CA VAL A 282 12.48 17.63 -6.24
C VAL A 282 11.80 18.21 -7.48
N MET A 283 12.34 17.84 -8.64
CA MET A 283 11.72 18.03 -9.95
C MET A 283 11.37 16.65 -10.52
N LEU A 284 10.10 16.46 -10.83
CA LEU A 284 9.55 15.30 -11.50
C LEU A 284 9.27 15.67 -12.96
N ILE A 285 9.94 14.99 -13.88
CA ILE A 285 9.85 15.18 -15.32
C ILE A 285 9.04 14.02 -15.89
N ARG A 286 7.91 14.33 -16.54
CA ARG A 286 6.94 13.34 -16.99
C ARG A 286 7.15 12.95 -18.45
N GLN A 287 6.81 11.71 -18.76
CA GLN A 287 6.48 11.30 -20.13
C GLN A 287 5.02 11.68 -20.45
N ASP A 288 4.58 11.46 -21.68
CA ASP A 288 3.17 11.62 -22.05
C ASP A 288 2.26 10.81 -21.11
N ALA A 289 1.19 11.45 -20.62
CA ALA A 289 0.28 10.83 -19.67
C ALA A 289 -0.52 9.69 -20.30
N LEU A 290 -0.50 8.51 -19.68
CA LEU A 290 -1.31 7.36 -20.10
C LEU A 290 -2.80 7.56 -19.79
N ASN A 291 -3.10 8.29 -18.72
CA ASN A 291 -4.40 8.91 -18.49
C ASN A 291 -4.20 10.37 -18.13
N ALA A 292 -4.85 11.26 -18.89
CA ALA A 292 -4.71 12.68 -18.68
C ALA A 292 -5.48 13.13 -17.42
N ASP A 293 -4.73 13.67 -16.47
CA ASP A 293 -5.25 14.50 -15.38
C ASP A 293 -4.26 15.63 -15.06
N VAL A 294 -4.62 16.51 -14.13
CA VAL A 294 -3.80 17.68 -13.74
C VAL A 294 -2.39 17.29 -13.29
N VAL A 295 -2.22 16.16 -12.61
CA VAL A 295 -0.96 15.71 -11.99
C VAL A 295 -0.11 14.88 -12.97
N ARG A 296 -0.72 13.92 -13.67
CA ARG A 296 -0.05 13.01 -14.61
C ARG A 296 0.35 13.73 -15.90
N SER A 297 -0.33 14.82 -16.26
CA SER A 297 -0.04 15.62 -17.46
C SER A 297 0.89 16.81 -17.21
N SER A 298 1.48 16.92 -16.02
CA SER A 298 2.31 18.07 -15.63
C SER A 298 3.67 17.64 -15.13
N ASP A 299 4.72 18.35 -15.54
CA ASP A 299 6.00 18.36 -14.83
C ASP A 299 5.79 19.00 -13.45
N ILE A 300 6.41 18.45 -12.41
CA ILE A 300 6.13 18.86 -11.03
C ILE A 300 7.41 19.31 -10.35
N PHE A 301 7.39 20.51 -9.78
CA PHE A 301 8.42 20.98 -8.86
C PHE A 301 7.85 21.05 -7.45
N VAL A 302 8.52 20.42 -6.48
CA VAL A 302 8.19 20.52 -5.06
C VAL A 302 9.42 20.96 -4.30
N GLY A 303 9.30 21.98 -3.45
CA GLY A 303 10.37 22.41 -2.55
C GLY A 303 9.84 22.63 -1.14
N SER A 304 10.64 22.38 -0.12
CA SER A 304 10.26 22.65 1.26
C SER A 304 11.42 23.12 2.15
N GLN A 305 11.01 23.76 3.25
CA GLN A 305 11.86 24.16 4.36
C GLN A 305 11.33 23.50 5.63
N SER A 306 12.20 22.84 6.38
CA SER A 306 11.87 22.19 7.64
C SER A 306 12.73 22.68 8.80
N LEU A 307 12.11 22.74 9.97
CA LEU A 307 12.71 23.07 11.26
C LEU A 307 12.40 21.93 12.23
N GLU A 308 13.42 21.37 12.85
CA GLU A 308 13.29 20.37 13.90
C GLU A 308 14.00 20.89 15.17
N LEU A 309 13.26 20.87 16.27
CA LEU A 309 13.74 21.19 17.61
C LEU A 309 13.77 19.87 18.39
N PRO A 310 14.89 19.12 18.35
CA PRO A 310 14.96 17.79 18.98
C PRO A 310 14.84 17.84 20.50
N ARG A 311 15.07 19.01 21.11
CA ARG A 311 14.86 19.28 22.53
C ARG A 311 14.31 20.68 22.75
N LEU A 312 13.15 20.77 23.40
CA LEU A 312 12.52 21.99 23.94
C LEU A 312 12.78 22.05 25.45
N GLY A 313 14.05 22.19 25.84
CA GLY A 313 14.47 21.99 27.24
C GLY A 313 14.20 20.54 27.69
N GLU A 314 13.58 20.38 28.86
CA GLU A 314 13.12 19.07 29.37
C GLU A 314 11.69 18.71 28.90
N LEU A 315 11.00 19.64 28.22
CA LEU A 315 9.56 19.53 27.94
C LEU A 315 9.23 18.64 26.74
N GLY A 316 10.15 18.46 25.78
CA GLY A 316 9.94 17.56 24.64
C GLY A 316 10.60 17.97 23.33
N ALA A 317 9.92 17.81 22.19
CA ALA A 317 10.47 18.04 20.85
C ALA A 317 9.40 18.61 19.89
N ALA A 318 9.82 19.31 18.84
CA ALA A 318 8.92 19.84 17.82
C ALA A 318 9.49 19.73 16.40
N TYR A 319 8.59 19.69 15.41
CA TYR A 319 8.90 19.67 14.00
C TYR A 319 7.93 20.56 13.23
N PHE A 320 8.42 21.31 12.26
CA PHE A 320 7.62 22.13 11.35
C PHE A 320 8.18 22.01 9.93
N GLU A 321 7.32 21.89 8.92
CA GLU A 321 7.71 21.88 7.51
C GLU A 321 6.71 22.68 6.67
N ALA A 322 7.24 23.52 5.79
CA ALA A 322 6.47 24.28 4.82
C ALA A 322 6.96 23.95 3.41
N ALA A 323 6.05 23.51 2.54
CA ALA A 323 6.32 23.10 1.17
C ALA A 323 5.50 23.92 0.17
N VAL A 324 6.05 24.10 -1.03
CA VAL A 324 5.38 24.64 -2.20
C VAL A 324 5.46 23.62 -3.33
N GLN A 325 4.41 23.56 -4.15
CA GLN A 325 4.32 22.67 -5.29
C GLN A 325 3.85 23.46 -6.51
N SER A 326 4.53 23.30 -7.64
CA SER A 326 4.16 23.88 -8.93
C SER A 326 3.98 22.77 -9.94
N LEU A 327 2.87 22.82 -10.67
CA LEU A 327 2.58 21.94 -11.79
C LEU A 327 2.75 22.75 -13.08
N GLN A 328 3.54 22.24 -14.03
CA GLN A 328 3.80 22.85 -15.32
C GLN A 328 3.30 21.90 -16.41
N GLY A 329 2.15 22.21 -17.00
CA GLY A 329 1.49 21.37 -18.00
C GLY A 329 0.56 22.17 -18.91
N ALA A 330 -0.27 21.48 -19.69
CA ALA A 330 -1.19 22.11 -20.63
C ALA A 330 -2.28 22.96 -19.95
N ASP A 331 -2.70 22.56 -18.74
CA ASP A 331 -3.63 23.32 -17.91
C ASP A 331 -2.89 24.20 -16.92
N HIS A 332 -3.24 25.49 -16.86
CA HIS A 332 -2.72 26.38 -15.83
C HIS A 332 -3.37 26.07 -14.48
N VAL A 333 -2.55 25.74 -13.49
CA VAL A 333 -2.95 25.56 -12.08
C VAL A 333 -2.02 26.42 -11.23
N ASP A 334 -2.57 27.31 -10.40
CA ASP A 334 -1.71 28.12 -9.55
C ASP A 334 -0.94 27.22 -8.56
N PRO A 335 0.26 27.65 -8.11
CA PRO A 335 1.04 26.89 -7.14
C PRO A 335 0.27 26.52 -5.87
N GLY A 336 0.50 25.29 -5.43
CA GLY A 336 0.04 24.75 -4.17
C GLY A 336 1.03 24.93 -3.03
N HIS A 337 0.57 24.74 -1.81
CA HIS A 337 1.40 24.77 -0.61
C HIS A 337 0.91 23.78 0.44
N ALA A 338 1.83 23.36 1.30
CA ALA A 338 1.56 22.49 2.43
C ALA A 338 2.32 22.95 3.66
N LEU A 339 1.63 23.00 4.80
CA LEU A 339 2.22 23.21 6.12
C LEU A 339 1.93 21.98 6.97
N TYR A 340 2.94 21.46 7.65
CA TYR A 340 2.80 20.40 8.65
C TYR A 340 3.59 20.77 9.89
N GLY A 341 3.06 20.44 11.07
CA GLY A 341 3.77 20.60 12.32
C GLY A 341 3.37 19.57 13.35
N SER A 342 4.32 19.20 14.21
CA SER A 342 4.09 18.34 15.37
C SER A 342 4.88 18.81 16.59
N VAL A 343 4.28 18.68 17.76
CA VAL A 343 4.89 18.98 19.05
C VAL A 343 4.60 17.82 19.99
N SER A 344 5.67 17.19 20.47
CA SER A 344 5.62 16.13 21.48
C SER A 344 6.07 16.71 22.81
N LEU A 345 5.20 16.65 23.82
CA LEU A 345 5.48 17.08 25.19
C LEU A 345 5.53 15.85 26.11
N PHE A 346 6.54 15.79 26.99
CA PHE A 346 6.72 14.71 27.96
C PHE A 346 6.74 15.31 29.37
N ALA A 347 5.73 14.97 30.17
CA ALA A 347 5.63 15.42 31.55
C ALA A 347 4.94 14.32 32.37
N ASP A 348 5.73 13.49 33.05
CA ASP A 348 5.24 12.35 33.85
C ASP A 348 4.04 12.76 34.73
N PRO A 349 2.91 12.02 34.70
CA PRO A 349 2.64 10.74 34.02
C PRO A 349 2.09 10.83 32.59
N PHE A 350 2.22 11.97 31.92
CA PHE A 350 1.62 12.24 30.62
C PHE A 350 2.64 12.38 29.49
N SER A 351 2.25 11.92 28.31
CA SER A 351 2.85 12.29 27.03
C SER A 351 1.76 12.90 26.14
N ILE A 352 2.00 14.05 25.55
CA ILE A 352 1.03 14.74 24.68
C ILE A 352 1.65 14.95 23.30
N LEU A 353 0.95 14.54 22.26
CA LEU A 353 1.31 14.81 20.86
C LEU A 353 0.25 15.72 20.25
N ILE A 354 0.68 16.88 19.77
CA ILE A 354 -0.15 17.84 19.02
C ILE A 354 0.36 17.84 17.59
N GLU A 355 -0.50 17.59 16.62
CA GLU A 355 -0.17 17.64 15.20
C GLU A 355 -1.15 18.52 14.44
N GLY A 356 -0.68 19.21 13.41
CA GLY A 356 -1.51 20.04 12.53
C GLY A 356 -1.02 20.00 11.09
N LYS A 357 -1.96 20.13 10.16
CA LYS A 357 -1.71 20.22 8.72
C LYS A 357 -2.58 21.27 8.05
N HIS A 358 -2.04 21.91 7.02
CA HIS A 358 -2.76 22.83 6.14
C HIS A 358 -2.25 22.68 4.71
N TYR A 359 -3.04 22.04 3.86
CA TYR A 359 -2.67 21.73 2.47
C TYR A 359 -3.65 22.41 1.51
N ARG A 360 -3.13 23.05 0.47
CA ARG A 360 -3.89 23.71 -0.59
C ARG A 360 -3.27 23.40 -1.93
N ARG A 361 -4.02 22.74 -2.82
CA ARG A 361 -3.54 22.31 -4.14
C ARG A 361 -2.23 21.52 -4.04
N PHE A 362 -2.08 20.74 -2.98
CA PHE A 362 -0.88 19.95 -2.73
C PHE A 362 -1.19 18.50 -3.09
N PHE A 363 -0.95 18.16 -4.34
CA PHE A 363 -1.36 16.91 -4.93
C PHE A 363 -0.36 15.78 -4.64
N PRO A 364 -0.85 14.53 -4.50
CA PRO A 364 0.02 13.37 -4.50
C PRO A 364 0.81 13.31 -5.81
N LEU A 365 2.07 12.90 -5.75
CA LEU A 365 2.92 12.68 -6.91
C LEU A 365 2.60 11.30 -7.51
N SER A 366 1.38 11.12 -8.01
CA SER A 366 0.90 9.85 -8.56
C SER A 366 1.71 9.42 -9.77
N ALA A 367 1.96 8.12 -9.90
CA ALA A 367 2.68 7.52 -11.02
C ALA A 367 1.88 7.60 -12.33
N ASN A 368 2.61 7.66 -13.45
CA ASN A 368 2.02 7.61 -14.79
C ASN A 368 1.66 6.15 -15.17
N VAL A 369 0.44 5.74 -14.80
CA VAL A 369 -0.15 4.40 -14.99
C VAL A 369 -1.43 4.52 -15.79
N ASP A 370 -1.72 3.55 -16.67
CA ASP A 370 -3.04 3.42 -17.32
C ASP A 370 -4.05 2.75 -16.36
N LEU A 371 -4.77 3.56 -15.59
CA LEU A 371 -5.83 3.17 -14.67
C LEU A 371 -6.99 2.41 -15.32
N ASN A 372 -7.23 2.55 -16.63
CA ASN A 372 -8.26 1.74 -17.30
C ASN A 372 -7.85 0.27 -17.41
N ARG A 373 -6.55 0.01 -17.46
CA ARG A 373 -5.98 -1.34 -17.61
C ARG A 373 -5.24 -1.82 -16.36
N ALA A 374 -4.90 -0.96 -15.43
CA ALA A 374 -4.04 -1.26 -14.28
C ALA A 374 -4.43 -0.47 -13.01
N ARG A 375 -5.74 -0.36 -12.74
CA ARG A 375 -6.29 0.38 -11.59
C ARG A 375 -5.72 -0.02 -10.22
N GLU A 376 -5.26 -1.25 -10.07
CA GLU A 376 -4.66 -1.77 -8.84
C GLU A 376 -3.39 -0.98 -8.43
N TYR A 377 -2.79 -0.25 -9.37
CA TYR A 377 -1.61 0.60 -9.17
C TYR A 377 -1.93 2.09 -9.02
N ASN A 378 -3.20 2.49 -8.86
CA ASN A 378 -3.56 3.90 -8.65
C ASN A 378 -2.88 4.52 -7.42
N LEU A 379 -2.62 3.70 -6.39
CA LEU A 379 -1.96 4.11 -5.15
C LEU A 379 -0.48 4.47 -5.30
N VAL A 380 0.15 4.09 -6.43
CA VAL A 380 1.60 4.29 -6.62
C VAL A 380 1.83 5.79 -6.72
N GLN A 381 2.48 6.34 -5.70
CA GLN A 381 2.81 7.75 -5.60
C GLN A 381 4.22 7.95 -5.02
N TYR A 382 4.84 9.08 -5.35
CA TYR A 382 6.23 9.36 -5.01
C TYR A 382 6.41 10.30 -3.82
N ASN A 383 5.32 10.78 -3.23
CA ASN A 383 5.32 11.47 -1.93
C ASN A 383 4.25 10.85 -1.03
N ALA A 384 4.37 11.08 0.28
CA ALA A 384 3.40 10.64 1.27
C ALA A 384 3.26 11.75 2.33
N PRO A 385 2.48 12.80 2.03
CA PRO A 385 2.24 13.89 2.97
C PRO A 385 1.71 13.37 4.32
N PRO A 386 2.17 13.91 5.46
CA PRO A 386 1.66 13.50 6.77
C PRO A 386 0.14 13.69 6.90
N THR A 387 -0.58 12.67 7.38
CA THR A 387 -2.05 12.71 7.46
C THR A 387 -2.60 13.26 8.76
N THR A 388 -1.84 13.30 9.85
CA THR A 388 -2.29 13.64 11.22
C THR A 388 -3.44 12.77 11.78
N GLU A 389 -4.00 11.87 10.97
CA GLU A 389 -5.06 10.93 11.34
C GLU A 389 -4.46 9.65 11.97
N ALA A 390 -5.31 8.80 12.52
CA ALA A 390 -4.87 7.46 12.90
C ALA A 390 -4.37 6.70 11.66
N PHE A 391 -3.28 5.93 11.80
CA PHE A 391 -2.63 5.28 10.64
C PHE A 391 -3.51 4.28 9.88
N TYR A 392 -4.59 3.85 10.52
CA TYR A 392 -5.56 2.87 10.07
C TYR A 392 -6.91 3.50 9.70
N ASN A 393 -7.01 4.84 9.74
CA ASN A 393 -8.22 5.53 9.33
C ASN A 393 -8.43 5.34 7.84
N ASP A 394 -9.69 5.16 7.46
CA ASP A 394 -10.11 5.02 6.08
C ASP A 394 -10.29 6.42 5.47
N THR A 395 -9.40 6.81 4.56
CA THR A 395 -9.57 7.99 3.69
C THR A 395 -9.89 7.50 2.28
N GLN A 396 -11.11 6.98 2.12
CA GLN A 396 -11.56 6.14 1.01
C GLN A 396 -11.30 6.70 -0.40
N PHE A 397 -11.28 8.02 -0.55
CA PHE A 397 -11.11 8.69 -1.85
C PHE A 397 -9.69 9.21 -2.10
N GLU A 398 -8.72 8.88 -1.23
CA GLU A 398 -7.28 9.23 -1.33
C GLU A 398 -6.98 10.73 -1.50
N SER A 399 -8.01 11.57 -1.40
CA SER A 399 -7.96 13.00 -1.71
C SER A 399 -7.94 13.86 -0.45
N PHE A 400 -8.05 13.24 0.74
CA PHE A 400 -8.07 13.95 2.03
C PHE A 400 -6.85 14.84 2.25
N ASN A 401 -5.70 14.49 1.64
CA ASN A 401 -4.45 15.25 1.78
C ASN A 401 -4.21 16.28 0.66
N VAL A 402 -5.18 16.53 -0.22
CA VAL A 402 -5.06 17.53 -1.30
C VAL A 402 -5.50 18.92 -0.85
N CYS A 403 -6.62 19.00 -0.13
CA CYS A 403 -7.26 20.23 0.25
C CYS A 403 -7.85 20.13 1.66
N VAL A 404 -7.03 20.40 2.68
CA VAL A 404 -7.41 20.13 4.08
C VAL A 404 -6.76 21.09 5.06
N SER A 405 -7.46 21.36 6.16
CA SER A 405 -6.91 22.06 7.32
C SER A 405 -7.43 21.42 8.58
N GLY A 406 -6.53 21.08 9.50
CA GLY A 406 -6.92 20.49 10.76
C GLY A 406 -5.76 19.87 11.49
N GLY A 407 -6.06 19.09 12.50
CA GLY A 407 -5.05 18.47 13.33
C GLY A 407 -5.65 17.54 14.37
N ARG A 408 -4.76 16.98 15.19
CA ARG A 408 -5.10 16.03 16.25
C ARG A 408 -4.27 16.31 17.49
N VAL A 409 -4.90 16.17 18.64
CA VAL A 409 -4.22 16.06 19.93
C VAL A 409 -4.40 14.65 20.45
N LYS A 410 -3.30 13.97 20.77
CA LYS A 410 -3.27 12.68 21.45
C LYS A 410 -2.62 12.84 22.81
N THR A 411 -3.23 12.29 23.85
CA THR A 411 -2.68 12.22 25.20
C THR A 411 -2.54 10.76 25.61
N ASP A 412 -1.36 10.39 26.08
CA ASP A 412 -1.05 9.10 26.69
C ASP A 412 -0.81 9.34 28.19
N PHE A 413 -1.51 8.59 29.05
CA PHE A 413 -1.40 8.59 30.51
C PHE A 413 -0.79 7.27 30.97
N HIS A 414 0.38 7.32 31.57
CA HIS A 414 1.13 6.16 32.08
C HIS A 414 0.79 5.95 33.56
N ALA A 415 -0.30 5.22 33.82
CA ALA A 415 -0.78 4.96 35.19
C ALA A 415 0.26 4.17 36.00
N THR A 416 0.87 3.17 35.37
CA THR A 416 1.99 2.40 35.92
C THR A 416 2.98 2.04 34.80
N ARG A 417 4.02 1.26 35.11
CA ARG A 417 4.93 0.71 34.07
C ARG A 417 4.28 -0.34 33.17
N ASP A 418 3.12 -0.85 33.58
CA ASP A 418 2.40 -1.95 32.93
C ASP A 418 0.99 -1.54 32.45
N GLU A 419 0.57 -0.31 32.73
CA GLU A 419 -0.76 0.19 32.41
C GLU A 419 -0.64 1.59 31.82
N SER A 420 -1.03 1.74 30.56
CA SER A 420 -1.19 3.03 29.91
C SER A 420 -2.58 3.18 29.31
N PHE A 421 -3.07 4.41 29.31
CA PHE A 421 -4.34 4.78 28.72
C PHE A 421 -4.10 5.90 27.75
N PHE A 422 -4.84 5.97 26.65
CA PHE A 422 -4.72 7.05 25.71
C PHE A 422 -6.08 7.54 25.24
N ALA A 423 -6.11 8.79 24.79
CA ALA A 423 -7.22 9.35 24.05
C ALA A 423 -6.70 10.32 23.00
N TRP A 424 -7.45 10.47 21.90
CA TRP A 424 -7.23 11.56 20.96
C TRP A 424 -8.54 12.18 20.48
N LEU A 425 -8.40 13.42 20.04
CA LEU A 425 -9.42 14.17 19.34
C LEU A 425 -8.78 14.88 18.15
N GLY A 426 -9.34 14.66 16.97
CA GLY A 426 -8.97 15.32 15.73
C GLY A 426 -10.14 16.06 15.12
N HIS A 427 -9.85 17.20 14.53
CA HIS A 427 -10.83 17.97 13.76
C HIS A 427 -10.20 18.48 12.46
N TYR A 428 -10.95 18.34 11.37
CA TYR A 428 -10.51 18.73 10.03
C TYR A 428 -11.64 19.35 9.25
N ASN A 429 -11.28 20.34 8.43
CA ASN A 429 -12.07 20.76 7.29
C ASN A 429 -11.33 20.28 6.04
N SER A 430 -11.94 19.38 5.28
CA SER A 430 -11.47 18.93 3.97
C SER A 430 -12.39 19.48 2.88
N TRP A 431 -11.89 19.73 1.68
CA TRP A 431 -12.70 20.19 0.54
C TRP A 431 -12.66 19.22 -0.64
N SER A 432 -12.16 18.00 -0.44
CA SER A 432 -11.89 17.03 -1.50
C SER A 432 -12.50 15.64 -1.24
N GLU A 433 -13.35 15.51 -0.22
CA GLU A 433 -13.92 14.21 0.17
C GLU A 433 -15.24 13.88 -0.55
N SER A 434 -16.19 14.83 -0.59
CA SER A 434 -17.56 14.55 -1.06
C SER A 434 -17.88 15.14 -2.45
N ALA A 435 -16.97 15.89 -3.05
CA ALA A 435 -17.11 16.44 -4.39
C ALA A 435 -15.74 16.41 -5.09
N SER A 436 -15.73 16.13 -6.40
CA SER A 436 -14.50 16.30 -7.19
C SER A 436 -14.02 17.74 -7.03
N ASN A 437 -12.77 17.87 -6.59
CA ASN A 437 -12.15 19.15 -6.32
C ASN A 437 -10.67 19.11 -6.68
N ASP A 438 -10.42 18.73 -7.92
CA ASP A 438 -9.10 18.51 -8.49
C ASP A 438 -8.27 19.81 -8.58
N ARG A 439 -8.88 20.95 -8.22
CA ARG A 439 -8.25 22.28 -8.14
C ARG A 439 -8.22 22.87 -6.74
N CYS A 440 -8.71 22.15 -5.71
CA CYS A 440 -8.79 22.61 -4.32
C CYS A 440 -9.44 24.00 -4.19
N GLU A 441 -10.63 24.15 -4.79
CA GLU A 441 -11.48 25.31 -4.60
C GLU A 441 -12.13 25.24 -3.21
N ILE A 442 -12.04 26.33 -2.45
CA ILE A 442 -12.62 26.43 -1.11
C ILE A 442 -14.03 27.01 -1.24
N GLY A 443 -15.02 26.26 -0.75
CA GLY A 443 -16.42 26.68 -0.74
C GLY A 443 -17.22 25.88 0.27
N ASP A 444 -18.32 26.46 0.74
CA ASP A 444 -19.24 25.79 1.67
C ASP A 444 -19.93 24.58 1.02
N ASP A 445 -20.04 24.57 -0.31
CA ASP A 445 -20.58 23.45 -1.07
C ASP A 445 -19.60 22.26 -1.17
N LYS A 446 -18.30 22.48 -0.95
CA LYS A 446 -17.26 21.44 -1.04
C LYS A 446 -16.71 21.00 0.32
N VAL A 447 -16.98 21.75 1.39
CA VAL A 447 -16.40 21.46 2.71
C VAL A 447 -16.99 20.21 3.34
N ASN A 448 -16.14 19.42 3.97
CA ASN A 448 -16.42 18.29 4.83
C ASN A 448 -15.80 18.56 6.19
N ARG A 449 -16.64 18.64 7.23
CA ARG A 449 -16.21 18.82 8.62
C ARG A 449 -16.10 17.46 9.28
N VAL A 450 -14.87 17.08 9.59
CA VAL A 450 -14.53 15.76 10.11
C VAL A 450 -14.15 15.87 11.57
N TRP A 451 -14.76 15.03 12.39
CA TRP A 451 -14.36 14.75 13.76
C TRP A 451 -13.92 13.30 13.86
N ASP A 452 -12.75 13.07 14.48
CA ASP A 452 -12.22 11.74 14.75
C ASP A 452 -11.80 11.68 16.22
N ALA A 453 -12.27 10.69 16.95
CA ALA A 453 -11.93 10.53 18.35
C ALA A 453 -11.80 9.06 18.71
N ALA A 454 -10.89 8.77 19.62
CA ALA A 454 -10.83 7.46 20.24
C ALA A 454 -10.24 7.52 21.64
N LEU A 455 -10.45 6.44 22.37
CA LEU A 455 -9.81 6.13 23.63
C LEU A 455 -9.36 4.68 23.63
N GLY A 456 -8.36 4.37 24.42
CA GLY A 456 -7.86 3.01 24.55
C GLY A 456 -6.97 2.81 25.75
N ALA A 457 -6.56 1.55 25.90
CA ALA A 457 -5.69 1.10 26.98
C ALA A 457 -4.68 0.08 26.44
N GLU A 458 -3.47 0.14 26.97
CA GLU A 458 -2.45 -0.89 26.80
C GLU A 458 -2.08 -1.42 28.18
N LEU A 459 -2.28 -2.72 28.38
CA LEU A 459 -2.09 -3.40 29.65
C LEU A 459 -1.09 -4.55 29.46
N THR A 460 -0.07 -4.63 30.31
CA THR A 460 0.85 -5.76 30.36
C THR A 460 0.81 -6.45 31.72
N SER A 461 1.07 -7.75 31.74
CA SER A 461 1.20 -8.50 32.99
C SER A 461 2.14 -9.70 32.81
N GLN A 462 2.49 -10.35 33.93
CA GLN A 462 3.38 -11.51 33.96
C GLN A 462 4.75 -11.22 33.33
N GLY A 463 5.35 -10.06 33.64
CA GLY A 463 6.62 -9.63 33.02
C GLY A 463 6.49 -9.44 31.50
N ARG A 464 5.37 -8.85 31.05
CA ARG A 464 5.01 -8.57 29.65
C ARG A 464 4.73 -9.80 28.78
N LYS A 465 4.65 -11.00 29.37
CA LYS A 465 4.22 -12.21 28.65
C LYS A 465 2.74 -12.17 28.25
N SER A 466 1.91 -11.47 29.03
CA SER A 466 0.53 -11.18 28.66
C SER A 466 0.40 -9.70 28.30
N ARG A 467 -0.30 -9.40 27.21
CA ARG A 467 -0.59 -8.04 26.75
C ARG A 467 -2.05 -7.92 26.33
N ALA A 468 -2.66 -6.77 26.57
CA ALA A 468 -3.97 -6.43 26.04
C ALA A 468 -3.93 -4.99 25.53
N SER A 469 -4.27 -4.79 24.27
CA SER A 469 -4.54 -3.49 23.68
C SER A 469 -6.01 -3.44 23.31
N VAL A 470 -6.72 -2.39 23.69
CA VAL A 470 -8.12 -2.15 23.32
C VAL A 470 -8.28 -0.70 22.90
N THR A 471 -9.02 -0.45 21.82
CA THR A 471 -9.33 0.88 21.32
C THR A 471 -10.81 0.94 20.92
N LEU A 472 -11.51 1.96 21.41
CA LEU A 472 -12.86 2.33 21.00
C LEU A 472 -12.80 3.72 20.40
N GLY A 473 -13.34 3.89 19.20
CA GLY A 473 -13.34 5.19 18.55
C GLY A 473 -14.46 5.36 17.54
N GLY A 474 -14.50 6.53 16.94
CA GLY A 474 -15.43 6.85 15.89
C GLY A 474 -15.04 8.09 15.10
N ARG A 475 -15.59 8.16 13.90
CA ARG A 475 -15.44 9.26 12.95
C ARG A 475 -16.82 9.77 12.54
N HIS A 476 -16.95 11.08 12.41
CA HIS A 476 -18.16 11.74 11.93
C HIS A 476 -17.78 12.82 10.92
N ASP A 477 -18.31 12.71 9.71
CA ASP A 477 -18.02 13.58 8.57
C ASP A 477 -19.32 14.16 8.02
N THR A 478 -19.41 15.49 8.05
CA THR A 478 -20.59 16.25 7.58
C THR A 478 -20.19 17.14 6.40
N ALA A 479 -20.89 17.01 5.28
CA ALA A 479 -20.75 17.89 4.13
C ALA A 479 -21.43 19.24 4.41
N GLY A 480 -20.88 20.33 3.88
CA GLY A 480 -21.49 21.66 3.94
C GLY A 480 -22.64 21.84 2.94
N ARG A 481 -22.75 20.93 1.94
CA ARG A 481 -23.91 20.81 1.04
C ARG A 481 -24.79 19.64 1.41
N GLU A 482 -26.02 19.69 0.93
CA GLU A 482 -26.91 18.53 0.93
C GLU A 482 -26.39 17.43 -0.01
N LEU A 483 -26.39 16.21 0.49
CA LEU A 483 -26.10 14.98 -0.24
C LEU A 483 -27.39 14.18 -0.41
N THR A 484 -27.48 13.44 -1.50
CA THR A 484 -28.60 12.55 -1.78
C THR A 484 -28.19 11.11 -1.46
N ARG A 485 -28.95 10.43 -0.61
CA ARG A 485 -28.79 9.00 -0.34
C ARG A 485 -29.30 8.16 -1.51
N ALA A 486 -28.99 6.87 -1.50
CA ALA A 486 -29.44 5.94 -2.54
C ALA A 486 -30.98 5.81 -2.63
N ASP A 487 -31.72 6.11 -1.55
CA ASP A 487 -33.20 6.15 -1.53
C ASP A 487 -33.78 7.50 -1.99
N GLY A 488 -32.94 8.45 -2.39
CA GLY A 488 -33.34 9.80 -2.79
C GLY A 488 -33.54 10.77 -1.63
N SER A 489 -33.40 10.35 -0.37
CA SER A 489 -33.50 11.25 0.78
C SER A 489 -32.29 12.18 0.92
N ALA A 490 -32.54 13.37 1.45
CA ALA A 490 -31.53 14.40 1.71
C ALA A 490 -30.82 14.16 3.05
N THR A 491 -29.50 14.39 3.09
CA THR A 491 -28.67 14.29 4.29
C THR A 491 -27.42 15.16 4.16
N ASP A 492 -26.89 15.67 5.26
CA ASP A 492 -25.56 16.32 5.30
C ASP A 492 -24.45 15.34 5.70
N LEU A 493 -24.80 14.22 6.32
CA LEU A 493 -23.85 13.14 6.64
C LEU A 493 -23.17 12.62 5.38
N ALA A 494 -21.84 12.74 5.30
CA ALA A 494 -21.03 12.12 4.25
C ALA A 494 -20.58 10.72 4.66
N TYR A 495 -20.02 10.61 5.87
CA TYR A 495 -19.49 9.37 6.43
C TYR A 495 -19.59 9.33 7.96
N GLN A 496 -19.93 8.18 8.52
CA GLN A 496 -19.86 7.92 9.96
C GLN A 496 -19.35 6.52 10.23
N GLU A 497 -18.50 6.38 11.24
CA GLU A 497 -18.01 5.09 11.72
C GLU A 497 -17.94 5.08 13.25
N GLY A 498 -18.31 3.96 13.85
CA GLY A 498 -17.89 3.58 15.19
C GLY A 498 -17.13 2.26 15.12
N TYR A 499 -16.02 2.14 15.85
CA TYR A 499 -15.16 0.95 15.79
C TYR A 499 -14.64 0.50 17.16
N LEU A 500 -14.46 -0.81 17.29
CA LEU A 500 -13.77 -1.48 18.38
C LEU A 500 -12.60 -2.29 17.82
N ARG A 501 -11.42 -2.11 18.40
CA ARG A 501 -10.22 -2.88 18.08
C ARG A 501 -9.63 -3.46 19.34
N TYR A 502 -9.13 -4.69 19.27
CA TYR A 502 -8.39 -5.29 20.36
C TYR A 502 -7.33 -6.29 19.87
N ASP A 503 -6.24 -6.41 20.62
CA ASP A 503 -5.25 -7.49 20.54
C ASP A 503 -4.91 -7.93 21.96
N VAL A 504 -5.32 -9.15 22.32
CA VAL A 504 -5.16 -9.72 23.66
C VAL A 504 -4.36 -11.00 23.55
N ILE A 505 -3.13 -10.99 24.05
CA ILE A 505 -2.32 -12.19 24.25
C ILE A 505 -2.30 -12.53 25.73
N ARG A 506 -2.82 -13.71 26.07
CA ARG A 506 -2.78 -14.25 27.42
C ARG A 506 -1.80 -15.42 27.46
N HIS A 507 -0.72 -15.23 28.20
CA HIS A 507 0.15 -16.33 28.59
C HIS A 507 -0.58 -17.26 29.56
N ILE A 508 -0.59 -18.55 29.26
CA ILE A 508 -1.27 -19.57 30.06
C ILE A 508 -0.27 -20.24 30.99
N ASP A 509 0.63 -21.06 30.44
CA ASP A 509 1.70 -21.75 31.16
C ASP A 509 2.75 -22.26 30.16
N GLY A 510 3.97 -22.48 30.62
CA GLY A 510 5.07 -23.05 29.81
C GLY A 510 5.30 -22.27 28.50
N PRO A 511 5.19 -22.91 27.32
CA PRO A 511 5.32 -22.25 26.03
C PRO A 511 3.98 -21.70 25.46
N TYR A 512 2.85 -21.88 26.16
CA TYR A 512 1.53 -21.65 25.56
C TYR A 512 1.00 -20.24 25.82
N SER A 513 0.53 -19.60 24.75
CA SER A 513 -0.23 -18.35 24.81
C SER A 513 -1.49 -18.44 23.94
N LEU A 514 -2.58 -17.83 24.39
CA LEU A 514 -3.78 -17.61 23.60
C LEU A 514 -3.79 -16.17 23.08
N GLN A 515 -4.16 -15.99 21.83
CA GLN A 515 -4.33 -14.67 21.22
C GLN A 515 -5.77 -14.48 20.74
N PHE A 516 -6.33 -13.32 21.04
CA PHE A 516 -7.58 -12.84 20.48
C PHE A 516 -7.34 -11.48 19.85
N GLN A 517 -7.61 -11.38 18.55
CA GLN A 517 -7.48 -10.12 17.81
C GLN A 517 -8.81 -9.81 17.15
N GLY A 518 -9.24 -8.55 17.16
CA GLY A 518 -10.47 -8.15 16.50
C GLY A 518 -10.47 -6.72 16.03
N TRP A 519 -11.22 -6.49 14.94
CA TRP A 519 -11.57 -5.17 14.43
C TRP A 519 -13.02 -5.23 13.97
N HIS A 520 -13.89 -4.52 14.67
CA HIS A 520 -15.33 -4.48 14.42
C HIS A 520 -15.76 -3.04 14.17
N ARG A 521 -16.63 -2.82 13.18
CA ARG A 521 -17.10 -1.49 12.78
C ARG A 521 -18.58 -1.49 12.48
N ARG A 522 -19.21 -0.35 12.77
CA ARG A 522 -20.50 0.05 12.20
C ARG A 522 -20.28 1.29 11.35
N ARG A 523 -20.67 1.25 10.10
CA ARG A 523 -20.38 2.29 9.10
C ARG A 523 -21.67 2.78 8.47
N GLN A 524 -21.68 4.05 8.07
CA GLN A 524 -22.69 4.66 7.23
C GLN A 524 -21.99 5.60 6.25
N GLN A 525 -22.34 5.51 4.97
CA GLN A 525 -21.71 6.27 3.91
C GLN A 525 -22.77 6.67 2.89
N THR A 526 -22.83 7.96 2.57
CA THR A 526 -23.86 8.47 1.67
C THR A 526 -23.47 8.31 0.19
N LEU A 527 -22.24 8.66 -0.17
CA LEU A 527 -21.77 8.56 -1.55
C LEU A 527 -21.23 7.17 -1.83
N GLY A 528 -21.92 6.38 -2.65
CA GLY A 528 -21.50 5.02 -3.04
C GLY A 528 -21.67 3.96 -1.94
N GLY A 529 -22.33 4.28 -0.84
CA GLY A 529 -22.70 3.33 0.22
C GLY A 529 -24.18 2.89 0.16
N PRO A 530 -24.55 1.86 0.94
CA PRO A 530 -25.94 1.44 1.10
C PRO A 530 -26.77 2.51 1.83
N VAL A 531 -28.11 2.40 1.77
CA VAL A 531 -29.01 3.31 2.47
C VAL A 531 -28.86 3.16 3.99
N ASP A 532 -28.81 1.90 4.43
CA ASP A 532 -28.74 1.56 5.83
C ASP A 532 -27.30 1.41 6.34
N PRO A 533 -27.02 1.77 7.61
CA PRO A 533 -25.73 1.50 8.22
C PRO A 533 -25.41 0.00 8.24
N TRP A 534 -24.19 -0.37 7.89
CA TRP A 534 -23.76 -1.77 7.88
C TRP A 534 -22.73 -2.07 8.97
N TRP A 535 -22.63 -3.34 9.32
CA TRP A 535 -21.62 -3.89 10.20
C TRP A 535 -20.58 -4.65 9.38
N GLU A 536 -19.32 -4.46 9.71
CA GLU A 536 -18.23 -5.27 9.17
C GLU A 536 -17.16 -5.49 10.22
N GLY A 537 -16.43 -6.59 10.08
CA GLY A 537 -15.33 -6.83 10.99
C GLY A 537 -14.64 -8.15 10.77
N GLN A 538 -13.63 -8.37 11.59
CA GLN A 538 -12.85 -9.59 11.66
C GLN A 538 -12.49 -9.92 13.10
N HIS A 539 -12.44 -11.21 13.39
CA HIS A 539 -11.96 -11.76 14.65
C HIS A 539 -11.05 -12.94 14.37
N LEU A 540 -9.92 -13.00 15.06
CA LEU A 540 -8.95 -14.08 14.99
C LEU A 540 -8.70 -14.61 16.40
N THR A 541 -8.85 -15.93 16.55
CA THR A 541 -8.45 -16.68 17.74
C THR A 541 -7.23 -17.51 17.40
N GLY A 542 -6.15 -17.34 18.14
CA GLY A 542 -4.88 -18.02 17.92
C GLY A 542 -4.35 -18.71 19.17
N VAL A 543 -3.52 -19.73 18.94
CA VAL A 543 -2.70 -20.39 19.94
C VAL A 543 -1.24 -20.30 19.48
N GLU A 544 -0.38 -19.76 20.32
CA GLU A 544 1.06 -19.72 20.11
C GLU A 544 1.73 -20.77 21.00
N LEU A 545 2.51 -21.66 20.38
CA LEU A 545 3.33 -22.66 21.02
C LEU A 545 4.80 -22.22 20.90
N ALA A 546 5.31 -21.65 21.99
CA ALA A 546 6.62 -21.01 22.07
C ALA A 546 6.77 -19.94 20.98
N SER A 547 8.01 -19.69 20.54
CA SER A 547 8.29 -18.82 19.40
C SER A 547 8.18 -19.51 18.04
N GLN A 548 7.92 -20.83 18.01
CA GLN A 548 8.08 -21.67 16.82
C GLN A 548 6.78 -21.92 16.06
N LEU A 549 5.67 -22.26 16.72
CA LEU A 549 4.41 -22.59 16.03
C LEU A 549 3.29 -21.66 16.46
N SER A 550 2.56 -21.11 15.49
CA SER A 550 1.32 -20.37 15.71
C SER A 550 0.21 -20.98 14.87
N LEU A 551 -0.93 -21.24 15.49
CA LEU A 551 -2.15 -21.70 14.84
C LEU A 551 -3.24 -20.68 15.09
N ALA A 552 -4.00 -20.31 14.06
CA ALA A 552 -5.06 -19.33 14.16
C ALA A 552 -6.28 -19.72 13.32
N MET A 553 -7.46 -19.35 13.81
CA MET A 553 -8.71 -19.40 13.09
C MET A 553 -9.32 -18.01 13.06
N GLY A 554 -9.80 -17.60 11.89
CA GLY A 554 -10.41 -16.29 11.66
C GLY A 554 -11.85 -16.42 11.20
N ILE A 555 -12.67 -15.46 11.63
CA ILE A 555 -13.99 -15.18 11.08
C ILE A 555 -14.06 -13.70 10.71
N GLU A 556 -14.47 -13.41 9.48
CA GLU A 556 -14.79 -12.06 9.03
C GLU A 556 -16.26 -12.00 8.63
N TYR A 557 -16.87 -10.82 8.72
CA TYR A 557 -18.27 -10.64 8.38
C TYR A 557 -18.52 -9.28 7.74
N ASN A 558 -19.58 -9.20 6.94
CA ASN A 558 -20.06 -7.98 6.31
C ASN A 558 -21.58 -8.04 6.13
N SER A 559 -22.29 -7.03 6.62
CA SER A 559 -23.74 -6.87 6.38
C SER A 559 -24.06 -5.83 5.31
N ASN A 560 -23.06 -5.41 4.53
CA ASN A 560 -23.29 -4.46 3.44
C ASN A 560 -23.99 -5.18 2.27
N GLU A 561 -25.25 -4.83 2.06
CA GLU A 561 -26.12 -5.35 1.00
C GLU A 561 -25.53 -5.20 -0.42
N LEU A 562 -24.73 -4.16 -0.67
CA LEU A 562 -24.05 -3.96 -1.96
C LEU A 562 -22.97 -5.02 -2.22
N PHE A 563 -22.46 -5.67 -1.17
CA PHE A 563 -21.56 -6.82 -1.27
C PHE A 563 -22.30 -8.14 -1.24
N ALA A 564 -23.42 -8.25 -0.50
CA ALA A 564 -24.26 -9.45 -0.48
C ALA A 564 -24.89 -9.72 -1.86
N ALA A 565 -25.32 -8.68 -2.60
CA ALA A 565 -25.89 -8.81 -3.95
C ALA A 565 -24.90 -9.26 -5.05
N ALA A 566 -23.66 -9.59 -4.67
CA ALA A 566 -22.59 -9.99 -5.58
C ALA A 566 -22.30 -11.50 -5.58
N SER A 567 -22.98 -12.31 -4.77
CA SER A 567 -22.87 -13.77 -4.85
C SER A 567 -23.95 -14.27 -5.79
N ASP A 568 -23.61 -14.87 -6.94
CA ASP A 568 -24.50 -15.51 -7.94
C ASP A 568 -25.68 -16.25 -7.27
N PRO A 569 -26.81 -15.58 -6.98
CA PRO A 569 -27.95 -16.27 -6.44
C PRO A 569 -28.65 -16.88 -7.64
N ALA A 570 -29.18 -18.09 -7.48
CA ALA A 570 -30.29 -18.48 -8.34
C ALA A 570 -31.31 -17.31 -8.36
N PRO A 571 -32.03 -17.06 -9.47
CA PRO A 571 -32.90 -15.88 -9.62
C PRO A 571 -33.99 -15.71 -8.55
N ASP A 572 -34.10 -16.65 -7.61
CA ASP A 572 -35.00 -16.79 -6.48
C ASP A 572 -34.30 -16.96 -5.11
N ALA A 573 -32.97 -16.89 -5.03
CA ALA A 573 -32.25 -17.05 -3.75
C ALA A 573 -32.25 -15.74 -2.93
N GLU A 574 -32.82 -15.81 -1.73
CA GLU A 574 -32.71 -14.75 -0.73
C GLU A 574 -31.22 -14.54 -0.37
N LEU A 575 -30.74 -13.32 -0.55
CA LEU A 575 -29.39 -12.93 -0.15
C LEU A 575 -29.30 -12.91 1.38
N PRO A 576 -28.22 -13.40 1.99
CA PRO A 576 -28.06 -13.34 3.43
C PRO A 576 -27.89 -11.88 3.89
N ASP A 577 -28.56 -11.51 5.00
CA ASP A 577 -28.40 -10.21 5.66
C ASP A 577 -26.94 -9.95 6.10
N VAL A 578 -26.16 -11.03 6.31
CA VAL A 578 -24.74 -10.97 6.69
C VAL A 578 -23.96 -12.07 5.98
N THR A 579 -22.91 -11.68 5.27
CA THR A 579 -21.94 -12.59 4.66
C THR A 579 -20.80 -12.87 5.63
N PHE A 580 -20.47 -14.15 5.83
CA PHE A 580 -19.36 -14.60 6.67
C PHE A 580 -18.23 -15.21 5.84
N TYR A 581 -16.99 -14.98 6.28
CA TYR A 581 -15.77 -15.51 5.67
C TYR A 581 -14.98 -16.25 6.75
N PHE A 582 -14.66 -17.52 6.52
CA PHE A 582 -13.94 -18.35 7.48
C PHE A 582 -12.54 -18.66 6.97
N ASN A 583 -11.55 -18.60 7.85
CA ASN A 583 -10.18 -18.95 7.50
C ASN A 583 -9.40 -19.59 8.64
N GLY A 584 -8.29 -20.23 8.28
CA GLY A 584 -7.30 -20.77 9.18
C GLY A 584 -5.90 -20.44 8.71
N GLN A 585 -4.99 -20.25 9.66
CA GLN A 585 -3.57 -20.01 9.40
C GLN A 585 -2.71 -20.84 10.33
N ALA A 586 -1.64 -21.42 9.79
CA ALA A 586 -0.58 -22.08 10.56
C ALA A 586 0.77 -21.50 10.15
N THR A 587 1.56 -21.05 11.13
CA THR A 587 2.90 -20.50 10.91
C THR A 587 3.92 -21.28 11.71
N TYR A 588 4.95 -21.80 11.05
CA TYR A 588 6.09 -22.45 11.68
C TYR A 588 7.36 -21.63 11.41
N ARG A 589 8.03 -21.20 12.48
CA ARG A 589 9.31 -20.48 12.45
C ARG A 589 10.42 -21.49 12.73
N PHE A 590 11.27 -21.73 11.73
CA PHE A 590 12.44 -22.59 11.87
C PHE A 590 13.48 -21.92 12.78
N ASP A 591 13.67 -20.62 12.58
CA ASP A 591 14.55 -19.75 13.34
C ASP A 591 14.02 -18.29 13.31
N SER A 592 14.83 -17.30 13.69
CA SER A 592 14.42 -15.89 13.72
C SER A 592 14.29 -15.23 12.34
N ALA A 593 14.86 -15.83 11.29
CA ALA A 593 14.90 -15.31 9.93
C ALA A 593 14.17 -16.19 8.90
N SER A 594 13.87 -17.45 9.25
CA SER A 594 13.24 -18.43 8.37
C SER A 594 11.90 -18.92 8.91
N SER A 595 10.86 -18.87 8.08
CA SER A 595 9.51 -19.31 8.45
C SER A 595 8.68 -19.78 7.26
N VAL A 596 7.68 -20.61 7.54
CA VAL A 596 6.64 -21.02 6.60
C VAL A 596 5.26 -20.74 7.19
N SER A 597 4.36 -20.18 6.39
CA SER A 597 2.99 -19.84 6.77
C SER A 597 2.01 -20.40 5.74
N LEU A 598 1.04 -21.19 6.18
CA LEU A 598 -0.07 -21.67 5.37
C LEU A 598 -1.34 -20.96 5.80
N PHE A 599 -2.00 -20.29 4.86
CA PHE A 599 -3.34 -19.74 4.98
C PHE A 599 -4.30 -20.56 4.11
N VAL A 600 -5.47 -20.92 4.64
CA VAL A 600 -6.55 -21.59 3.90
C VAL A 600 -7.89 -20.96 4.28
N GLY A 601 -8.74 -20.74 3.29
CA GLY A 601 -10.10 -20.24 3.47
C GLY A 601 -10.28 -18.88 2.83
N GLN A 602 -11.08 -18.04 3.47
CA GLN A 602 -11.64 -16.84 2.87
C GLN A 602 -11.19 -15.55 3.59
N ARG A 603 -11.06 -14.46 2.84
CA ARG A 603 -10.90 -13.09 3.35
C ARG A 603 -11.87 -12.17 2.66
N ARG A 604 -12.45 -11.25 3.41
CA ARG A 604 -13.33 -10.22 2.86
C ARG A 604 -12.51 -9.20 2.07
N GLY A 605 -13.07 -8.75 0.95
CA GLY A 605 -12.56 -7.57 0.25
C GLY A 605 -12.57 -6.37 1.19
N SER A 606 -11.46 -5.63 1.26
CA SER A 606 -11.32 -4.53 2.21
C SER A 606 -10.45 -3.42 1.65
N LEU A 607 -10.77 -2.19 2.05
CA LEU A 607 -9.83 -1.07 1.90
C LEU A 607 -8.79 -1.16 3.02
N ARG A 608 -7.52 -1.12 2.64
CA ARG A 608 -6.39 -1.05 3.58
C ARG A 608 -5.69 0.27 3.38
N CYS A 609 -5.43 0.99 4.47
CA CYS A 609 -4.72 2.25 4.44
C CYS A 609 -3.48 2.19 5.34
N VAL A 610 -2.36 2.72 4.84
CA VAL A 610 -1.11 2.87 5.60
C VAL A 610 -0.58 4.29 5.39
N GLY A 611 -0.63 5.09 6.45
CA GLY A 611 -0.09 6.45 6.44
C GLY A 611 -0.72 7.35 5.38
N GLY A 612 -2.04 7.25 5.17
CA GLY A 612 -2.79 8.07 4.21
C GLY A 612 -2.84 7.55 2.79
N VAL A 613 -2.14 6.47 2.49
CA VAL A 613 -2.22 5.78 1.20
C VAL A 613 -3.17 4.61 1.38
N CYS A 614 -4.22 4.55 0.57
CA CYS A 614 -5.20 3.47 0.64
C CYS A 614 -5.08 2.55 -0.57
N ARG A 615 -5.65 1.36 -0.44
CA ARG A 615 -5.76 0.38 -1.52
C ARG A 615 -6.95 -0.52 -1.28
N VAL A 616 -7.76 -0.73 -2.32
CA VAL A 616 -8.80 -1.76 -2.29
C VAL A 616 -8.19 -3.11 -2.62
N PHE A 617 -8.32 -4.07 -1.71
CA PHE A 617 -8.00 -5.48 -1.95
C PHE A 617 -9.27 -6.25 -2.31
N PRO A 618 -9.24 -7.08 -3.38
CA PRO A 618 -10.37 -7.95 -3.70
C PRO A 618 -10.58 -9.00 -2.60
N PRO A 619 -11.79 -9.57 -2.49
CA PRO A 619 -11.99 -10.76 -1.67
C PRO A 619 -11.10 -11.91 -2.14
N PHE A 620 -10.80 -12.83 -1.23
CA PHE A 620 -9.96 -13.98 -1.49
C PHE A 620 -10.65 -15.24 -0.98
N GLU A 621 -10.63 -16.32 -1.76
CA GLU A 621 -10.96 -17.67 -1.32
C GLU A 621 -9.90 -18.61 -1.89
N GLY A 622 -9.27 -19.43 -1.04
CA GLY A 622 -8.30 -20.41 -1.52
C GLY A 622 -7.22 -20.75 -0.51
N ALA A 623 -6.01 -20.99 -1.01
CA ALA A 623 -4.86 -21.37 -0.19
C ALA A 623 -3.62 -20.58 -0.58
N ARG A 624 -2.84 -20.17 0.42
CA ARG A 624 -1.57 -19.44 0.25
C ARG A 624 -0.52 -20.04 1.18
N LEU A 625 0.59 -20.49 0.61
CA LEU A 625 1.77 -20.95 1.33
C LEU A 625 2.89 -19.94 1.12
N ASP A 626 3.27 -19.21 2.16
CA ASP A 626 4.38 -18.27 2.16
C ASP A 626 5.58 -18.89 2.89
N ALA A 627 6.75 -18.90 2.27
CA ALA A 627 8.01 -19.34 2.86
C ALA A 627 9.04 -18.21 2.74
N THR A 628 9.65 -17.82 3.85
CA THR A 628 10.81 -16.91 3.87
C THR A 628 11.99 -17.68 4.44
N VAL A 629 13.12 -17.65 3.74
CA VAL A 629 14.37 -18.28 4.16
C VAL A 629 15.50 -17.28 3.96
N ARG A 630 16.41 -17.21 4.93
CA ARG A 630 17.61 -16.39 4.87
C ARG A 630 18.83 -17.26 5.15
N PHE A 631 19.86 -17.11 4.32
CA PHE A 631 21.11 -17.85 4.37
C PHE A 631 22.28 -16.91 4.63
#